data_AF-A0A6J7TKB2-F1
#
_entry.id   AF-A0A6J7TKB2-F1
#
_cell.length_a   1.000
_cell.length_b   1.000
_cell.length_c   1.000
_cell.angle_alpha   90.00
_cell.angle_beta   90.00
_cell.angle_gamma   90.00
#
_symmetry.space_group_name_H-M   'P 1'
#
loop_
_entity.id
_entity.type
_entity.pdbx_description
1 polymer ?
#
loop_
_entity_poly.entity_id
_entity_poly.type
_entity_poly.pdbx_seq_one_letter_code
_entity_poly.pdbx_strand_id
1 'polypeptide(L)'
;MRGGVSATRRSIKRRGGLMAIACAVVLWLIGVVLSWCISGPKGGSLAFIMMVMALPVMPMLGMPAAGGSTRLMLAIVGSGVLWWLLGQVVAGRVTKRPVVGWREWLREFFVVGLGLWIGAAGGLLLGVLVLGIF
;
A
#
# COMPACT_ATOMS: atom_id res chain seq x y z
N MET A 1 31.14 12.81 7.68
CA MET A 1 29.84 12.87 6.95
C MET A 1 28.77 13.44 7.89
N ARG A 2 28.52 14.75 7.86
CA ARG A 2 27.71 15.47 8.86
C ARG A 2 26.26 15.59 8.40
N GLY A 3 25.47 14.55 8.68
CA GLY A 3 24.01 14.55 8.60
C GLY A 3 23.47 13.80 9.81
N GLY A 4 23.51 14.43 10.98
CA GLY A 4 23.15 13.80 12.26
C GLY A 4 21.66 13.43 12.38
N VAL A 5 21.27 12.90 13.54
CA VAL A 5 19.90 12.47 13.88
C VAL A 5 18.82 13.51 13.50
N SER A 6 19.16 14.82 13.56
CA SER A 6 18.28 15.92 13.17
C SER A 6 18.01 16.01 11.66
N ALA A 7 18.98 15.66 10.82
CA ALA A 7 18.81 15.61 9.36
C ALA A 7 17.90 14.43 8.97
N THR A 8 18.13 13.25 9.56
CA THR A 8 17.27 12.07 9.37
C THR A 8 15.82 12.37 9.81
N ARG A 9 15.64 13.03 10.95
CA ARG A 9 14.30 13.43 11.44
C ARG A 9 13.58 14.33 10.45
N ARG A 10 14.26 15.35 9.92
CA ARG A 10 13.70 16.28 8.91
C ARG A 10 13.37 15.56 7.61
N SER A 11 14.23 14.64 7.17
CA SER A 11 14.00 13.82 5.97
C SER A 11 12.73 12.98 6.11
N ILE A 12 12.58 12.25 7.23
CA ILE A 12 11.40 11.42 7.49
C ILE A 12 10.13 12.27 7.55
N LYS A 13 10.15 13.42 8.27
CA LYS A 13 8.99 14.32 8.35
C LYS A 13 8.50 14.83 7.00
N ARG A 14 9.42 15.07 6.05
CA ARG A 14 9.06 15.61 4.73
C ARG A 14 8.67 14.52 3.74
N ARG A 15 9.36 13.37 3.79
CA ARG A 15 9.30 12.34 2.74
C ARG A 15 8.54 11.07 3.14
N GLY A 16 8.02 10.97 4.36
CA GLY A 16 7.29 9.78 4.84
C GLY A 16 6.17 9.34 3.91
N GLY A 17 5.34 10.28 3.46
CA GLY A 17 4.27 9.98 2.50
C GLY A 17 4.76 9.48 1.14
N LEU A 18 5.84 10.06 0.61
CA LEU A 18 6.44 9.61 -0.66
C LEU A 18 7.04 8.21 -0.52
N MET A 19 7.65 7.91 0.64
CA MET A 19 8.19 6.58 0.91
C MET A 19 7.09 5.52 0.99
N ALA A 20 5.91 5.87 1.54
CA ALA A 20 4.75 4.98 1.53
C ALA A 20 4.24 4.70 0.12
N ILE A 21 4.18 5.71 -0.74
CA ILE A 21 3.85 5.52 -2.18
C ILE A 21 4.91 4.60 -2.82
N ALA A 22 6.19 4.80 -2.53
CA ALA A 22 7.25 3.93 -3.05
C ALA A 22 7.05 2.47 -2.60
N CYS A 23 6.67 2.22 -1.35
CA CYS A 23 6.31 0.88 -0.86
C CYS A 23 5.12 0.28 -1.64
N ALA A 24 4.08 1.07 -1.92
CA ALA A 24 2.93 0.62 -2.70
C ALA A 24 3.32 0.28 -4.16
N VAL A 25 4.19 1.09 -4.78
CA VAL A 25 4.73 0.80 -6.12
C VAL A 25 5.54 -0.48 -6.12
N VAL A 26 6.40 -0.69 -5.11
CA VAL A 26 7.17 -1.94 -4.97
C VAL A 26 6.24 -3.15 -4.84
N LEU A 27 5.17 -3.07 -4.05
CA LEU A 27 4.17 -4.14 -3.94
C LEU A 27 3.50 -4.45 -5.28
N TRP A 28 3.13 -3.41 -6.04
CA TRP A 28 2.55 -3.59 -7.36
C TRP A 28 3.54 -4.26 -8.34
N LEU A 29 4.81 -3.81 -8.36
CA LEU A 29 5.85 -4.39 -9.19
C LEU A 29 6.12 -5.86 -8.84
N ILE A 30 6.08 -6.23 -7.55
CA ILE A 30 6.16 -7.63 -7.12
C ILE A 30 5.01 -8.44 -7.74
N GLY A 31 3.79 -7.91 -7.74
CA GLY A 31 2.65 -8.54 -8.40
C GLY A 31 2.84 -8.77 -9.89
N VAL A 32 3.38 -7.76 -10.61
CA VAL A 32 3.71 -7.87 -12.04
C VAL A 32 4.76 -8.96 -12.28
N VAL A 33 5.84 -8.96 -11.52
CA VAL A 33 6.90 -9.98 -11.64
C VAL A 33 6.36 -11.39 -11.36
N LEU A 34 5.53 -11.56 -10.32
CA LEU A 34 4.89 -12.84 -10.01
C LEU A 34 4.00 -13.34 -11.15
N SER A 35 3.29 -12.45 -11.85
CA SER A 35 2.47 -12.82 -13.01
C SER A 35 3.30 -13.35 -14.19
N TRP A 36 4.58 -12.95 -14.28
CA TRP A 36 5.49 -13.45 -15.31
C TRP A 36 6.15 -14.77 -14.91
N CYS A 37 6.43 -14.96 -13.62
CA CYS A 37 7.08 -16.17 -13.12
C CYS A 37 6.10 -17.35 -12.91
N ILE A 38 4.81 -17.08 -12.68
CA ILE A 38 3.80 -18.11 -12.37
C ILE A 38 2.69 -18.02 -13.40
N SER A 39 2.51 -19.07 -14.19
CA SER A 39 1.46 -19.12 -15.21
C SER A 39 0.12 -19.62 -14.66
N GLY A 40 -0.95 -19.28 -15.39
CA GLY A 40 -2.31 -19.73 -15.10
C GLY A 40 -2.98 -19.03 -13.92
N PRO A 41 -4.10 -19.60 -13.41
CA PRO A 41 -4.93 -18.95 -12.40
C PRO A 41 -4.19 -18.57 -11.11
N LYS A 42 -3.21 -19.38 -10.69
CA LYS A 42 -2.42 -19.12 -9.48
C LYS A 42 -1.62 -17.82 -9.57
N GLY A 43 -0.95 -17.60 -10.70
CA GLY A 43 -0.20 -16.36 -10.95
C GLY A 43 -1.11 -15.14 -11.04
N GLY A 44 -2.25 -15.29 -11.72
CA GLY A 44 -3.29 -14.26 -11.80
C GLY A 44 -3.82 -13.85 -10.42
N SER A 45 -4.15 -14.81 -9.55
CA SER A 45 -4.63 -14.54 -8.20
C SER A 45 -3.59 -13.85 -7.33
N LEU A 46 -2.32 -14.29 -7.37
CA LEU A 46 -1.24 -13.65 -6.62
C LEU A 46 -0.98 -12.22 -7.08
N ALA A 47 -0.95 -11.99 -8.39
CA ALA A 47 -0.80 -10.65 -8.96
C ALA A 47 -1.96 -9.74 -8.57
N PHE A 48 -3.19 -10.27 -8.59
CA PHE A 48 -4.39 -9.54 -8.17
C PHE A 48 -4.33 -9.16 -6.68
N ILE A 49 -3.95 -10.10 -5.81
CA ILE A 49 -3.79 -9.81 -4.37
C ILE A 49 -2.75 -8.70 -4.16
N MET A 50 -1.59 -8.78 -4.81
CA MET A 50 -0.55 -7.74 -4.71
C MET A 50 -1.05 -6.38 -5.21
N MET A 51 -1.83 -6.37 -6.30
CA MET A 51 -2.44 -5.16 -6.82
C MET A 51 -3.44 -4.54 -5.83
N VAL A 52 -4.29 -5.35 -5.18
CA VAL A 52 -5.23 -4.88 -4.16
C VAL A 52 -4.49 -4.33 -2.94
N MET A 53 -3.40 -4.99 -2.54
CA MET A 53 -2.56 -4.50 -1.44
C MET A 53 -1.86 -3.19 -1.78
N ALA A 54 -1.50 -2.97 -3.06
CA ALA A 54 -0.98 -1.70 -3.53
C ALA A 54 -2.07 -0.62 -3.68
N LEU A 55 -3.29 -1.03 -4.06
CA LEU A 55 -4.44 -0.18 -4.34
C LEU A 55 -5.65 -0.53 -3.45
N PRO A 56 -5.56 -0.31 -2.13
CA PRO A 56 -6.58 -0.75 -1.17
C PRO A 56 -7.96 -0.08 -1.33
N VAL A 57 -8.06 1.04 -2.08
CA VAL A 57 -9.34 1.68 -2.40
C VAL A 57 -10.05 0.99 -3.57
N MET A 58 -9.33 0.21 -4.38
CA MET A 58 -9.87 -0.44 -5.57
C MET A 58 -11.10 -1.33 -5.30
N PRO A 59 -11.12 -2.20 -4.26
CA PRO A 59 -12.29 -3.04 -3.99
C PRO A 59 -13.60 -2.26 -3.79
N MET A 60 -13.52 -1.03 -3.25
CA MET A 60 -14.70 -0.18 -3.03
C MET A 60 -15.27 0.39 -4.33
N LEU A 61 -14.44 0.55 -5.36
CA LEU A 61 -14.83 1.09 -6.66
C LEU A 61 -15.22 -0.01 -7.67
N GLY A 62 -15.08 -1.28 -7.27
CA GLY A 62 -15.32 -2.45 -8.11
C GLY A 62 -14.09 -2.92 -8.88
N MET A 63 -14.21 -4.07 -9.54
CA MET A 63 -13.09 -4.69 -10.24
C MET A 63 -12.67 -3.92 -11.49
N PRO A 64 -11.35 -3.77 -11.76
CA PRO A 64 -10.83 -3.10 -12.96
C PRO A 64 -11.36 -3.69 -14.25
N ALA A 65 -11.61 -5.01 -14.28
CA ALA A 65 -12.08 -5.73 -15.45
C ALA A 65 -13.44 -5.25 -15.98
N ALA A 66 -14.27 -4.64 -15.12
CA ALA A 66 -15.62 -4.18 -15.45
C ALA A 66 -15.79 -2.65 -15.39
N GLY A 67 -14.78 -1.91 -14.91
CA GLY A 67 -14.95 -0.56 -14.37
C GLY A 67 -14.62 0.63 -15.29
N GLY A 68 -14.00 0.41 -16.44
CA GLY A 68 -13.50 1.47 -17.30
C GLY A 68 -12.31 2.25 -16.71
N SER A 69 -11.63 3.03 -17.55
CA SER A 69 -10.39 3.75 -17.20
C SER A 69 -10.56 4.76 -16.05
N THR A 70 -11.72 5.41 -15.95
CA THR A 70 -12.02 6.40 -14.91
C THR A 70 -11.99 5.81 -13.50
N ARG A 71 -12.59 4.62 -13.29
CA ARG A 71 -12.60 3.98 -11.95
C ARG A 71 -11.19 3.56 -11.53
N LEU A 72 -10.38 3.11 -12.49
CA LEU A 72 -8.98 2.78 -12.24
C LEU A 72 -8.18 4.01 -11.84
N MET A 73 -8.35 5.16 -12.52
CA MET A 73 -7.70 6.41 -12.13
C MET A 73 -8.10 6.85 -10.72
N LEU A 74 -9.39 6.77 -10.38
CA LEU A 74 -9.88 7.07 -9.03
C LEU A 74 -9.28 6.13 -7.97
N ALA A 75 -9.16 4.83 -8.28
CA ALA A 75 -8.53 3.86 -7.38
C ALA A 75 -7.04 4.18 -7.14
N ILE A 76 -6.31 4.55 -8.19
CA ILE A 76 -4.90 4.94 -8.12
C ILE A 76 -4.73 6.21 -7.29
N VAL A 77 -5.47 7.27 -7.59
CA VAL A 77 -5.38 8.54 -6.88
C VAL A 77 -5.81 8.37 -5.42
N GLY A 78 -6.96 7.73 -5.17
CA GLY A 78 -7.47 7.48 -3.82
C GLY A 78 -6.52 6.66 -2.97
N SER A 79 -5.95 5.59 -3.53
CA SER A 79 -4.96 4.77 -2.84
C SER A 79 -3.65 5.51 -2.62
N GLY A 80 -3.21 6.31 -3.59
CA GLY A 80 -2.01 7.16 -3.47
C GLY A 80 -2.13 8.18 -2.34
N VAL A 81 -3.28 8.86 -2.25
CA VAL A 81 -3.60 9.79 -1.14
C VAL A 81 -3.61 9.04 0.19
N LEU A 82 -4.26 7.87 0.24
CA LEU A 82 -4.34 7.06 1.46
C LEU A 82 -2.95 6.63 1.95
N TRP A 83 -2.12 6.10 1.05
CA TRP A 83 -0.75 5.71 1.37
C TRP A 83 0.10 6.90 1.80
N TRP A 84 -0.02 8.03 1.11
CA TRP A 84 0.69 9.24 1.48
C TRP A 84 0.32 9.71 2.89
N LEU A 85 -0.98 9.78 3.20
CA LEU A 85 -1.47 10.17 4.52
C LEU A 85 -0.96 9.21 5.60
N LEU A 86 -1.07 7.91 5.37
CA LEU A 86 -0.59 6.89 6.31
C LEU A 86 0.92 7.02 6.54
N GLY A 87 1.70 7.20 5.47
CA GLY A 87 3.15 7.43 5.54
C GLY A 87 3.54 8.70 6.30
N GLN A 88 2.77 9.78 6.15
CA GLN A 88 2.99 11.02 6.90
C GLN A 88 2.58 10.92 8.36
N VAL A 89 1.47 10.23 8.67
CA VAL A 89 1.05 9.95 10.05
C VAL A 89 2.14 9.15 10.78
N VAL A 90 2.66 8.10 10.13
CA VAL A 90 3.75 7.29 10.67
C VAL A 90 5.04 8.11 10.84
N ALA A 91 5.38 8.97 9.87
CA ALA A 91 6.50 9.90 10.01
C ALA A 91 6.33 10.84 11.21
N GLY A 92 5.13 11.37 11.43
CA GLY A 92 4.80 12.17 12.61
C GLY A 92 4.99 11.41 13.93
N ARG A 93 4.61 10.12 13.97
CA ARG A 93 4.77 9.26 15.15
C ARG A 93 6.24 8.95 15.44
N VAL A 94 6.97 8.45 14.45
CA VAL A 94 8.38 8.04 14.62
C VAL A 94 9.27 9.24 14.93
N THR A 95 8.98 10.40 14.36
CA THR A 95 9.75 11.63 14.61
C THR A 95 9.46 12.30 15.95
N LYS A 96 8.67 11.69 16.84
CA LYS A 96 8.57 12.04 18.26
C LYS A 96 9.43 11.14 19.16
N ARG A 97 9.95 10.03 18.64
CA ARG A 97 10.77 9.06 19.40
C ARG A 97 12.22 9.55 19.58
N PRO A 98 12.94 9.10 20.63
CA PRO A 98 14.34 9.43 20.85
C PRO A 98 15.24 8.93 19.71
N VAL A 99 15.05 7.66 19.31
CA VAL A 99 15.71 7.04 18.17
C VAL A 99 14.85 7.25 16.92
N VAL A 100 15.45 7.79 15.86
CA VAL A 100 14.75 8.06 14.60
C VAL A 100 15.55 7.51 13.42
N GLY A 101 14.88 6.79 12.54
CA GLY A 101 15.47 6.21 11.36
C GLY A 101 14.42 5.66 10.40
N TRP A 102 14.85 5.41 9.16
CA TRP A 102 13.99 4.86 8.11
C TRP A 102 13.55 3.43 8.42
N ARG A 103 14.36 2.66 9.15
CA ARG A 103 14.00 1.32 9.60
C ARG A 103 12.87 1.37 10.62
N GLU A 104 12.90 2.32 11.53
CA GLU A 104 11.84 2.52 12.54
C GLU A 104 10.56 3.03 11.88
N TRP A 105 10.68 3.93 10.90
CA TRP A 105 9.55 4.34 10.06
C TRP A 105 8.94 3.15 9.32
N LEU A 106 9.76 2.31 8.68
CA LEU A 106 9.29 1.16 7.90
C LEU A 106 8.58 0.14 8.80
N ARG A 107 9.15 -0.18 9.97
CA ARG A 107 8.54 -1.11 10.93
C ARG A 107 7.18 -0.61 11.41
N GLU A 108 7.10 0.67 11.79
CA GLU A 108 5.83 1.28 12.22
C GLU A 108 4.82 1.33 11.06
N PHE A 109 5.29 1.63 9.85
CA PHE A 109 4.47 1.67 8.64
C PHE A 109 3.85 0.30 8.34
N PHE A 110 4.62 -0.79 8.43
CA PHE A 110 4.09 -2.14 8.26
C PHE A 110 3.06 -2.49 9.34
N VAL A 111 3.31 -2.14 10.61
CA VAL A 111 2.36 -2.42 11.70
C VAL A 111 1.02 -1.70 11.48
N VAL A 112 1.05 -0.42 11.11
CA VAL A 112 -0.16 0.35 10.83
C VAL A 112 -0.81 -0.11 9.50
N GLY A 113 0.01 -0.37 8.49
CA GLY A 113 -0.40 -0.83 7.16
C GLY A 113 -1.08 -2.20 7.18
N LEU A 114 -0.72 -3.09 8.11
CA LEU A 114 -1.41 -4.37 8.30
C LEU A 114 -2.90 -4.19 8.56
N GLY A 115 -3.31 -3.19 9.34
CA GLY A 115 -4.74 -2.90 9.55
C GLY A 115 -5.46 -2.54 8.25
N LEU A 116 -4.80 -1.75 7.38
CA LEU A 116 -5.34 -1.39 6.07
C LEU A 116 -5.43 -2.59 5.14
N TRP A 117 -4.41 -3.45 5.12
CA TRP A 117 -4.40 -4.67 4.31
C TRP A 117 -5.43 -5.69 4.78
N ILE A 118 -5.59 -5.88 6.09
CA ILE A 118 -6.64 -6.73 6.65
C ILE A 118 -8.02 -6.19 6.25
N GLY A 119 -8.23 -4.87 6.32
CA GLY A 119 -9.47 -4.25 5.87
C GLY A 119 -9.74 -4.47 4.38
N ALA A 120 -8.73 -4.26 3.52
CA ALA A 120 -8.86 -4.45 2.08
C ALA A 120 -9.13 -5.93 1.69
N ALA A 121 -8.38 -6.87 2.29
CA ALA A 121 -8.59 -8.30 2.09
C ALA A 121 -9.94 -8.76 2.64
N GLY A 122 -10.31 -8.29 3.84
CA GLY A 122 -11.62 -8.58 4.45
C GLY A 122 -12.77 -8.07 3.60
N GLY A 123 -12.67 -6.85 3.05
CA GLY A 123 -13.66 -6.30 2.13
C GLY A 123 -13.84 -7.13 0.87
N LEU A 124 -12.74 -7.65 0.29
CA LEU A 124 -12.82 -8.58 -0.84
C LEU A 124 -13.49 -9.90 -0.46
N LEU A 125 -13.09 -10.51 0.65
CA LEU A 125 -13.67 -11.78 1.12
C LEU A 125 -15.18 -11.62 1.37
N LEU A 126 -15.60 -10.53 2.00
CA LEU A 126 -17.01 -10.21 2.19
C LEU A 126 -17.73 -10.02 0.86
N GLY A 127 -17.11 -9.34 -0.11
CA GLY A 127 -17.68 -9.19 -1.46
C GLY A 127 -17.93 -10.53 -2.15
N VAL A 128 -16.98 -11.46 -2.06
CA VAL A 128 -17.13 -12.82 -2.60
C VAL A 128 -18.26 -13.57 -1.90
N LEU A 129 -18.30 -13.53 -0.56
CA LEU A 129 -19.33 -14.21 0.25
C LEU A 129 -20.74 -13.68 -0.06
N VAL A 130 -20.90 -12.37 -0.18
CA VAL A 130 -22.20 -11.72 -0.46
C VAL A 130 -22.69 -12.03 -1.88
N LEU A 131 -21.78 -12.11 -2.85
CA LEU A 131 -22.13 -12.39 -4.25
C LEU A 131 -22.37 -13.87 -4.54
N GLY A 132 -22.09 -14.77 -3.59
CA GLY A 132 -22.30 -16.21 -3.75
C GLY A 132 -21.40 -16.86 -4.82
N ILE A 133 -20.25 -16.24 -5.10
CA ILE A 133 -19.31 -16.73 -6.13
C ILE A 133 -18.38 -17.75 -5.46
N PHE A 134 -18.68 -19.04 -5.62
CA PHE A 134 -17.86 -20.18 -5.17
C PHE A 134 -17.71 -21.19 -6.30
#